data_AF-A0A2T2V182-F1
#
_entry.id   AF-A0A2T2V182-F1
#
_cell.length_a   1.000
_cell.length_b   1.000
_cell.length_c   1.000
_cell.angle_alpha   90.00
_cell.angle_beta   90.00
_cell.angle_gamma   90.00
#
_symmetry.space_group_name_H-M   'P 1'
#
loop_
_entity.id
_entity.type
_entity.pdbx_description
1 polymer ?
#
loop_
_entity_poly.entity_id
_entity_poly.type
_entity_poly.pdbx_seq_one_letter_code
_entity_poly.pdbx_strand_id
1 'polypeptide(L)'
;MTFSSPSTVRLLFSALVGALVLVGCDSSSLDGGGRTDLGFNLDNCTIRTDRLVDGGVPRGGIPALINYTADDDRLVGPNDEQADYLAGDDRVIGLLFGDQALAIHHNILWHHEIINVDDVAGRTFSVTLCPLTGSTLAFDRSAVNGAEFGVSGLLFNNNLVMFDRRENESLWPQMNRQANCGADVGTSLDMLPVVVMEWDHWTDIHPDTKVLSSNTGHSRNYTARGYPYDDYNNKNNDRLLFETTPIDDRRPPKERVLGIPVGDDRGLAFPFGEAED
;
A
#
# COMPACT_ATOMS: atom_id res chain seq x y z
N MET A 1 -27.42 5.29 66.91
CA MET A 1 -28.74 4.91 67.46
C MET A 1 -29.35 3.88 66.53
N THR A 2 -29.61 2.71 67.11
CA THR A 2 -30.36 1.58 66.57
C THR A 2 -31.75 1.97 66.11
N PHE A 3 -32.24 1.45 64.98
CA PHE A 3 -33.62 1.02 64.84
C PHE A 3 -33.72 -0.17 63.88
N SER A 4 -34.63 -1.07 64.25
CA SER A 4 -34.81 -2.45 63.81
C SER A 4 -36.08 -2.59 62.98
N SER A 5 -36.01 -3.32 61.85
CA SER A 5 -37.00 -4.22 61.17
C SER A 5 -38.49 -3.75 61.00
N PRO A 6 -39.40 -4.52 60.36
CA PRO A 6 -39.31 -5.69 59.47
C PRO A 6 -40.18 -5.55 58.19
N SER A 7 -40.09 -6.50 57.25
CA SER A 7 -41.26 -7.26 56.76
C SER A 7 -40.91 -8.22 55.61
N THR A 8 -41.34 -9.46 55.82
CA THR A 8 -41.38 -10.62 54.94
C THR A 8 -42.32 -10.45 53.74
N VAL A 9 -41.92 -10.93 52.56
CA VAL A 9 -42.83 -11.51 51.56
C VAL A 9 -42.21 -12.80 51.01
N ARG A 10 -43.00 -13.88 51.05
CA ARG A 10 -42.74 -15.20 50.46
C ARG A 10 -43.27 -15.24 49.02
N LEU A 11 -42.56 -15.89 48.10
CA LEU A 11 -43.06 -16.58 46.89
C LEU A 11 -41.86 -17.36 46.31
N LEU A 12 -41.68 -18.67 46.50
CA LEU A 12 -42.31 -19.86 45.90
C LEU A 12 -42.21 -19.99 44.37
N PHE A 13 -41.77 -21.18 43.94
CA PHE A 13 -41.83 -21.82 42.60
C PHE A 13 -40.86 -21.28 41.53
N SER A 14 -40.17 -22.07 40.70
CA SER A 14 -40.11 -23.51 40.43
C SER A 14 -38.81 -23.80 39.66
N ALA A 15 -38.24 -24.99 39.86
CA ALA A 15 -37.29 -25.58 38.92
C ALA A 15 -38.02 -25.96 37.62
N LEU A 16 -37.39 -25.73 36.46
CA LEU A 16 -37.69 -26.48 35.25
C LEU A 16 -36.40 -26.89 34.54
N VAL A 17 -36.45 -28.15 34.12
CA VAL A 17 -35.41 -29.02 33.60
C VAL A 17 -35.08 -28.69 32.14
N GLY A 18 -33.85 -29.03 31.74
CA GLY A 18 -33.23 -28.67 30.47
C GLY A 18 -33.85 -29.25 29.20
N ALA A 19 -33.37 -28.69 28.09
CA ALA A 19 -33.40 -29.30 26.78
C ALA A 19 -32.01 -29.10 26.14
N LEU A 20 -31.28 -30.20 26.07
CA LEU A 20 -30.03 -30.37 25.34
C LEU A 20 -30.39 -30.41 23.85
N VAL A 21 -30.02 -29.39 23.08
CA VAL A 21 -30.16 -29.42 21.61
C VAL A 21 -28.81 -29.78 21.02
N LEU A 22 -28.79 -30.94 20.38
CA LEU A 22 -27.68 -31.51 19.63
C LEU A 22 -27.25 -30.54 18.52
N VAL A 23 -26.00 -30.08 18.57
CA VAL A 23 -25.35 -29.40 17.45
C VAL A 23 -25.12 -30.46 16.37
N GLY A 24 -25.85 -30.33 15.27
CA GLY A 24 -25.61 -31.10 14.05
C GLY A 24 -24.23 -30.76 13.49
N CYS A 25 -23.41 -31.78 13.31
CA CYS A 25 -22.24 -31.69 12.44
C CYS A 25 -22.77 -31.65 11.01
N ASP A 26 -22.73 -30.50 10.37
CA ASP A 26 -22.94 -30.43 8.93
C ASP A 26 -21.61 -30.83 8.27
N SER A 27 -21.59 -32.03 7.69
CA SER A 27 -20.50 -32.50 6.86
C SER A 27 -20.57 -31.77 5.52
N SER A 28 -19.95 -30.60 5.44
CA SER A 28 -19.65 -29.98 4.15
C SER A 28 -18.54 -30.78 3.48
N SER A 29 -18.94 -31.42 2.40
CA SER A 29 -18.11 -32.11 1.42
C SER A 29 -16.89 -31.24 1.06
N LEU A 30 -15.70 -31.84 1.19
CA LEU A 30 -14.48 -31.32 0.60
C LEU A 30 -14.58 -31.46 -0.91
N ASP A 31 -15.14 -30.44 -1.57
CA ASP A 31 -14.97 -30.26 -3.01
C ASP A 31 -13.68 -29.48 -3.25
N GLY A 32 -12.71 -30.16 -3.85
CA GLY A 32 -11.42 -29.58 -4.21
C GLY A 32 -11.56 -28.60 -5.38
N GLY A 33 -10.94 -27.43 -5.23
CA GLY A 33 -10.79 -26.44 -6.31
C GLY A 33 -11.50 -25.11 -6.09
N GLY A 34 -11.62 -24.61 -4.86
CA GLY A 34 -12.12 -23.27 -4.60
C GLY A 34 -11.09 -22.20 -4.95
N ARG A 35 -11.24 -21.50 -6.08
CA ARG A 35 -10.69 -20.15 -6.24
C ARG A 35 -11.24 -19.33 -5.07
N THR A 36 -10.36 -18.82 -4.21
CA THR A 36 -10.71 -17.75 -3.28
C THR A 36 -11.38 -16.64 -4.10
N ASP A 37 -12.58 -16.22 -3.71
CA ASP A 37 -13.19 -15.03 -4.31
C ASP A 37 -12.31 -13.83 -3.92
N LEU A 38 -11.47 -13.40 -4.84
CA LEU A 38 -10.55 -12.28 -4.65
C LEU A 38 -11.28 -10.93 -4.76
N GLY A 39 -12.59 -10.91 -5.02
CA GLY A 39 -13.39 -9.69 -5.08
C GLY A 39 -13.15 -8.83 -6.32
N PHE A 40 -12.53 -9.39 -7.36
CA PHE A 40 -12.25 -8.73 -8.64
C PHE A 40 -12.56 -9.66 -9.81
N ASN A 41 -12.90 -9.07 -10.97
CA ASN A 41 -13.06 -9.83 -12.21
C ASN A 41 -11.70 -10.24 -12.78
N LEU A 42 -11.46 -11.55 -12.87
CA LEU A 42 -10.20 -12.13 -13.36
C LEU A 42 -10.34 -12.88 -14.70
N ASP A 43 -11.49 -12.77 -15.38
CA ASP A 43 -11.83 -13.60 -16.53
C ASP A 43 -10.96 -13.31 -17.76
N ASN A 44 -10.51 -12.06 -17.91
CA ASN A 44 -9.72 -11.60 -19.06
C ASN A 44 -8.26 -11.26 -18.70
N CYS A 45 -7.74 -11.82 -17.59
CA CYS A 45 -6.40 -11.50 -17.15
C CYS A 45 -5.31 -11.91 -18.16
N THR A 46 -4.32 -11.04 -18.37
CA THR A 46 -3.11 -11.30 -19.19
C THR A 46 -1.90 -11.72 -18.35
N ILE A 47 -2.10 -11.96 -17.04
CA ILE A 47 -1.10 -12.46 -16.09
C ILE A 47 -1.50 -13.82 -15.52
N ARG A 48 -0.53 -14.48 -14.88
CA ARG A 48 -0.72 -15.73 -14.14
C ARG A 48 -1.56 -15.51 -12.87
N THR A 49 -2.87 -15.67 -12.99
CA THR A 49 -3.82 -15.47 -11.87
C THR A 49 -3.61 -16.41 -10.70
N ASP A 50 -2.95 -17.55 -10.90
CA ASP A 50 -2.50 -18.45 -9.84
C ASP A 50 -1.38 -17.88 -8.97
N ARG A 51 -0.76 -16.76 -9.39
CA ARG A 51 0.22 -16.00 -8.60
C ARG A 51 -0.36 -14.75 -7.96
N LEU A 52 -1.63 -14.44 -8.20
CA LEU A 52 -2.35 -13.43 -7.45
C LEU A 52 -2.71 -14.00 -6.09
N VAL A 53 -2.25 -13.34 -5.03
CA VAL A 53 -2.47 -13.77 -3.65
C VAL A 53 -3.19 -12.68 -2.89
N ASP A 54 -4.14 -13.10 -2.05
CA ASP A 54 -4.78 -12.24 -1.06
C ASP A 54 -3.77 -11.88 0.04
N GLY A 55 -3.45 -10.60 0.16
CA GLY A 55 -2.55 -10.04 1.17
C GLY A 55 -3.14 -10.00 2.58
N GLY A 56 -4.38 -10.46 2.77
CA GLY A 56 -5.07 -10.47 4.06
C GLY A 56 -5.74 -9.14 4.42
N VAL A 57 -5.83 -8.21 3.46
CA VAL A 57 -6.57 -6.96 3.58
C VAL A 57 -7.62 -6.89 2.46
N PRO A 58 -8.86 -6.47 2.77
CA PRO A 58 -9.89 -6.36 1.75
C PRO A 58 -9.54 -5.26 0.74
N ARG A 59 -10.24 -5.24 -0.39
CA ARG A 59 -10.23 -4.12 -1.35
C ARG A 59 -10.39 -2.78 -0.62
N GLY A 60 -9.41 -1.89 -0.79
CA GLY A 60 -9.38 -0.57 -0.15
C GLY A 60 -9.19 -0.58 1.37
N GLY A 61 -8.85 -1.73 1.97
CA GLY A 61 -8.57 -1.86 3.41
C GLY A 61 -7.33 -1.08 3.85
N ILE A 62 -6.38 -0.87 2.92
CA ILE A 62 -5.32 0.12 3.04
C ILE A 62 -5.79 1.38 2.29
N PRO A 63 -6.09 2.49 2.99
CA PRO A 63 -6.70 3.65 2.37
C PRO A 63 -5.66 4.39 1.51
N ALA A 64 -5.86 4.43 0.20
CA ALA A 64 -5.08 5.32 -0.66
C ALA A 64 -5.40 6.78 -0.35
N LEU A 65 -4.39 7.64 -0.46
CA LEU A 65 -4.55 9.09 -0.31
C LEU A 65 -5.12 9.70 -1.60
N ILE A 66 -6.13 10.55 -1.45
CA ILE A 66 -6.92 11.13 -2.54
C ILE A 66 -7.16 12.62 -2.28
N ASN A 67 -7.63 13.34 -3.32
CA ASN A 67 -7.91 14.77 -3.28
C ASN A 67 -6.70 15.64 -2.87
N TYR A 68 -5.51 15.37 -3.41
CA TYR A 68 -4.34 16.25 -3.23
C TYR A 68 -4.13 17.06 -4.50
N THR A 69 -4.13 18.39 -4.37
CA THR A 69 -3.92 19.31 -5.49
C THR A 69 -2.73 20.25 -5.25
N ALA A 70 -2.37 21.06 -6.25
CA ALA A 70 -1.28 22.04 -6.13
C ALA A 70 -1.43 23.02 -4.95
N ASP A 71 -2.67 23.40 -4.62
CA ASP A 71 -2.97 24.39 -3.57
C ASP A 71 -3.37 23.75 -2.24
N ASP A 72 -3.15 22.45 -2.07
CA ASP A 72 -3.54 21.71 -0.88
C ASP A 72 -2.69 22.13 0.34
N ASP A 73 -3.35 22.44 1.46
CA ASP A 73 -2.71 22.88 2.69
C ASP A 73 -1.91 21.77 3.40
N ARG A 74 -2.11 20.51 2.98
CA ARG A 74 -1.31 19.35 3.42
C ARG A 74 -0.04 19.17 2.58
N LEU A 75 0.22 20.01 1.58
CA LEU A 75 1.52 20.11 0.91
C LEU A 75 2.31 21.29 1.50
N VAL A 76 3.05 20.98 2.56
CA VAL A 76 3.71 21.98 3.42
C VAL A 76 5.18 22.17 3.03
N GLY A 77 5.80 23.24 3.52
CA GLY A 77 7.26 23.43 3.36
C GLY A 77 8.06 22.54 4.33
N PRO A 78 9.38 22.40 4.13
CA PRO A 78 10.21 21.49 4.94
C PRO A 78 10.34 21.91 6.41
N ASN A 79 10.08 23.17 6.73
CA ASN A 79 10.16 23.74 8.09
C ASN A 79 8.77 23.93 8.75
N ASP A 80 7.72 23.36 8.18
CA ASP A 80 6.37 23.41 8.75
C ASP A 80 6.21 22.36 9.86
N GLU A 81 5.51 22.71 10.95
CA GLU A 81 5.30 21.80 12.09
C GLU A 81 4.62 20.49 11.69
N GLN A 82 3.82 20.49 10.62
CA GLN A 82 3.16 19.28 10.14
C GLN A 82 4.11 18.31 9.43
N ALA A 83 5.35 18.73 9.15
CA ALA A 83 6.46 17.92 8.64
C ALA A 83 7.40 17.39 9.74
N ASP A 84 7.23 17.80 11.01
CA ASP A 84 8.11 17.44 12.15
C ASP A 84 8.18 15.93 12.46
N TYR A 85 7.30 15.12 11.85
CA TYR A 85 7.36 13.67 11.95
C TYR A 85 8.53 13.05 11.17
N LEU A 86 9.10 13.79 10.20
CA LEU A 86 10.25 13.36 9.39
C LEU A 86 11.54 13.57 10.16
N ALA A 87 12.28 12.47 10.37
CA ALA A 87 13.68 12.53 10.71
C ALA A 87 14.54 12.77 9.45
N GLY A 88 15.74 13.31 9.63
CA GLY A 88 16.65 13.60 8.51
C GLY A 88 17.05 12.37 7.69
N ASP A 89 17.13 11.20 8.34
CA ASP A 89 17.43 9.91 7.74
C ASP A 89 16.18 9.14 7.23
N ASP A 90 14.99 9.73 7.35
CA ASP A 90 13.80 9.16 6.73
C ASP A 90 13.88 9.28 5.20
N ARG A 91 13.37 8.26 4.49
CA ARG A 91 13.40 8.24 3.04
C ARG A 91 12.21 8.98 2.43
N VAL A 92 12.51 9.82 1.45
CA VAL A 92 11.52 10.51 0.62
C VAL A 92 11.62 10.09 -0.84
N ILE A 93 10.48 10.18 -1.52
CA ILE A 93 10.30 10.00 -2.95
C ILE A 93 10.15 11.42 -3.51
N GLY A 94 11.24 11.92 -4.07
CA GLY A 94 11.32 13.23 -4.71
C GLY A 94 10.83 13.18 -6.15
N LEU A 95 9.97 14.13 -6.50
CA LEU A 95 9.54 14.44 -7.85
C LEU A 95 9.95 15.87 -8.19
N LEU A 96 10.44 16.06 -9.41
CA LEU A 96 10.89 17.37 -9.89
C LEU A 96 10.18 17.72 -11.20
N PHE A 97 9.47 18.84 -11.20
CA PHE A 97 8.73 19.37 -12.34
C PHE A 97 9.27 20.77 -12.70
N GLY A 98 10.34 20.81 -13.49
CA GLY A 98 11.10 22.05 -13.68
C GLY A 98 11.74 22.46 -12.35
N ASP A 99 11.38 23.62 -11.82
CA ASP A 99 11.87 24.12 -10.54
C ASP A 99 10.94 23.75 -9.36
N GLN A 100 9.81 23.09 -9.61
CA GLN A 100 8.87 22.67 -8.56
C GLN A 100 9.25 21.28 -8.04
N ALA A 101 9.70 21.24 -6.79
CA ALA A 101 10.06 20.00 -6.08
C ALA A 101 8.92 19.57 -5.14
N LEU A 102 8.58 18.28 -5.19
CA LEU A 102 7.62 17.63 -4.30
C LEU A 102 8.25 16.38 -3.69
N ALA A 103 8.13 16.23 -2.38
CA ALA A 103 8.53 15.02 -1.65
C ALA A 103 7.30 14.29 -1.11
N ILE A 104 7.22 12.99 -1.41
CA ILE A 104 6.29 12.06 -0.76
C ILE A 104 7.11 11.09 0.07
N HIS A 105 6.88 11.02 1.37
CA HIS A 105 7.73 10.21 2.24
C HIS A 105 7.28 8.75 2.33
N HIS A 106 8.25 7.87 2.58
CA HIS A 106 8.00 6.44 2.75
C HIS A 106 7.09 6.17 3.96
N ASN A 107 7.23 6.92 5.05
CA ASN A 107 6.50 6.61 6.28
C ASN A 107 4.97 6.69 6.13
N ILE A 108 4.45 7.58 5.28
CA ILE A 108 3.02 7.66 4.96
C ILE A 108 2.67 6.48 4.07
N LEU A 109 3.46 6.23 3.03
CA LEU A 109 3.12 5.18 2.08
C LEU A 109 3.31 3.77 2.66
N TRP A 110 3.97 3.58 3.80
CA TRP A 110 3.89 2.33 4.56
C TRP A 110 2.46 2.01 5.03
N HIS A 111 1.63 3.03 5.23
CA HIS A 111 0.25 2.89 5.69
C HIS A 111 -0.81 3.12 4.61
N HIS A 112 -0.40 3.71 3.49
CA HIS A 112 -1.31 4.17 2.44
C HIS A 112 -1.01 3.55 1.08
N GLU A 113 0.22 3.14 0.84
CA GLU A 113 0.81 2.56 -0.39
C GLU A 113 0.67 3.39 -1.66
N ILE A 114 -0.35 4.24 -1.78
CA ILE A 114 -0.71 5.02 -2.96
C ILE A 114 -1.17 6.40 -2.51
N ILE A 115 -0.68 7.44 -3.18
CA ILE A 115 -1.26 8.78 -3.17
C ILE A 115 -1.61 9.17 -4.62
N ASN A 116 -2.79 9.75 -4.80
CA ASN A 116 -3.24 10.35 -6.05
C ASN A 116 -3.15 11.88 -5.93
N VAL A 117 -2.47 12.49 -6.89
CA VAL A 117 -2.20 13.93 -6.94
C VAL A 117 -2.74 14.47 -8.26
N ASP A 118 -3.40 15.61 -8.20
CA ASP A 118 -3.98 16.32 -9.34
C ASP A 118 -3.38 17.72 -9.47
N ASP A 119 -3.17 18.15 -10.72
CA ASP A 119 -2.77 19.52 -11.08
C ASP A 119 -1.49 20.08 -10.42
N VAL A 120 -0.64 19.23 -9.82
CA VAL A 120 0.68 19.68 -9.35
C VAL A 120 1.59 19.85 -10.56
N ALA A 121 2.07 21.08 -10.77
CA ALA A 121 2.82 21.46 -11.97
C ALA A 121 2.09 21.11 -13.29
N GLY A 122 0.75 21.14 -13.29
CA GLY A 122 -0.07 20.74 -14.43
C GLY A 122 -0.06 19.23 -14.73
N ARG A 123 0.32 18.39 -13.75
CA ARG A 123 0.38 16.94 -13.88
C ARG A 123 -0.62 16.28 -12.94
N THR A 124 -1.24 15.22 -13.44
CA THR A 124 -2.16 14.35 -12.70
C THR A 124 -1.52 12.96 -12.64
N PHE A 125 -1.10 12.55 -11.44
CA PHE A 125 -0.26 11.38 -11.25
C PHE A 125 -0.58 10.61 -9.96
N SER A 126 -0.06 9.40 -9.83
CA SER A 126 -0.01 8.69 -8.56
C SER A 126 1.43 8.39 -8.18
N VAL A 127 1.71 8.37 -6.87
CA VAL A 127 2.98 7.86 -6.32
C VAL A 127 2.64 6.64 -5.49
N THR A 128 3.42 5.58 -5.70
CA THR A 128 3.15 4.26 -5.13
C THR A 128 4.40 3.70 -4.48
N LEU A 129 4.22 3.04 -3.33
CA LEU A 129 5.25 2.30 -2.61
C LEU A 129 4.65 0.98 -2.17
N CYS A 130 5.30 -0.14 -2.55
CA CYS A 130 5.02 -1.43 -1.96
C CYS A 130 5.96 -1.68 -0.78
N PRO A 131 5.47 -1.68 0.48
CA PRO A 131 6.33 -1.86 1.64
C PRO A 131 7.00 -3.24 1.70
N LEU A 132 6.42 -4.23 0.99
CA LEU A 132 6.93 -5.60 0.95
C LEU A 132 8.11 -5.81 0.00
N THR A 133 8.26 -4.93 -0.99
CA THR A 133 9.35 -5.02 -1.99
C THR A 133 10.23 -3.78 -2.01
N GLY A 134 9.84 -2.70 -1.32
CA GLY A 134 10.51 -1.41 -1.37
C GLY A 134 10.38 -0.71 -2.72
N SER A 135 9.50 -1.21 -3.61
CA SER A 135 9.32 -0.69 -4.96
C SER A 135 8.57 0.63 -4.94
N THR A 136 9.26 1.69 -5.37
CA THR A 136 8.70 3.04 -5.51
C THR A 136 8.53 3.36 -6.99
N LEU A 137 7.31 3.71 -7.40
CA LEU A 137 7.00 4.13 -8.77
C LEU A 137 5.99 5.28 -8.75
N ALA A 138 6.12 6.21 -9.69
CA ALA A 138 5.11 7.22 -9.96
C ALA A 138 4.57 7.08 -11.38
N PHE A 139 3.26 7.26 -11.55
CA PHE A 139 2.55 7.03 -12.81
C PHE A 139 1.79 8.27 -13.23
N ASP A 140 1.96 8.69 -14.49
CA ASP A 140 1.08 9.65 -15.14
C ASP A 140 -0.29 8.99 -15.35
N ARG A 141 -1.36 9.65 -14.89
CA ARG A 141 -2.72 9.09 -14.94
C ARG A 141 -3.50 9.53 -16.18
N SER A 142 -2.88 10.23 -17.13
CA SER A 142 -3.54 10.68 -18.36
C SER A 142 -4.09 9.54 -19.22
N ALA A 143 -3.37 8.41 -19.32
CA ALA A 143 -3.81 7.23 -20.08
C ALA A 143 -5.13 6.62 -19.57
N VAL A 144 -5.51 6.89 -18.32
CA VAL A 144 -6.75 6.43 -17.68
C VAL A 144 -7.70 7.59 -17.38
N ASN A 145 -7.57 8.71 -18.08
CA ASN A 145 -8.39 9.92 -17.91
C ASN A 145 -8.39 10.45 -16.47
N GLY A 146 -7.26 10.37 -15.78
CA GLY A 146 -7.14 10.83 -14.39
C GLY A 146 -7.88 9.95 -13.38
N ALA A 147 -8.19 8.68 -13.72
CA ALA A 147 -8.74 7.75 -12.74
C ALA A 147 -7.81 7.64 -11.52
N GLU A 148 -8.37 7.69 -10.31
CA GLU A 148 -7.61 7.47 -9.08
C GLU A 148 -7.35 5.98 -8.87
N PHE A 149 -6.17 5.66 -8.34
CA PHE A 149 -5.80 4.30 -7.95
C PHE A 149 -6.04 4.05 -6.46
N GLY A 150 -6.42 2.82 -6.12
CA GLY A 150 -6.55 2.31 -4.77
C GLY A 150 -5.78 1.00 -4.58
N VAL A 151 -5.61 0.62 -3.32
CA VAL A 151 -4.94 -0.63 -2.94
C VAL A 151 -5.94 -1.79 -3.03
N SER A 152 -5.64 -2.80 -3.86
CA SER A 152 -6.57 -3.92 -4.06
C SER A 152 -6.57 -4.92 -2.90
N GLY A 153 -5.49 -4.97 -2.12
CA GLY A 153 -5.21 -6.04 -1.16
C GLY A 153 -4.63 -7.29 -1.81
N LEU A 154 -4.55 -7.34 -3.14
CA LEU A 154 -3.89 -8.41 -3.88
C LEU A 154 -2.40 -8.13 -4.08
N LEU A 155 -1.65 -9.22 -4.17
CA LEU A 155 -0.22 -9.22 -4.45
C LEU A 155 0.06 -10.05 -5.70
N PHE A 156 0.96 -9.56 -6.55
CA PHE A 156 1.54 -10.32 -7.66
C PHE A 156 3.04 -10.36 -7.47
N ASN A 157 3.61 -11.56 -7.28
CA ASN A 157 5.05 -11.73 -6.95
C ASN A 157 5.49 -10.90 -5.73
N ASN A 158 4.74 -10.96 -4.62
CA ASN A 158 4.97 -10.21 -3.38
C ASN A 158 4.89 -8.68 -3.52
N ASN A 159 4.52 -8.17 -4.69
CA ASN A 159 4.38 -6.75 -5.00
C ASN A 159 2.90 -6.35 -5.08
N LEU A 160 2.57 -5.11 -4.68
CA LEU A 160 1.19 -4.64 -4.64
C LEU A 160 0.53 -4.66 -6.03
N VAL A 161 -0.76 -4.95 -6.04
CA VAL A 161 -1.63 -4.75 -7.20
C VAL A 161 -2.55 -3.58 -6.90
N MET A 162 -2.56 -2.58 -7.79
CA MET A 162 -3.48 -1.45 -7.70
C MET A 162 -4.80 -1.82 -8.38
N PHE A 163 -5.88 -1.14 -8.01
CA PHE A 163 -7.09 -1.09 -8.81
C PHE A 163 -7.43 0.37 -9.11
N ASP A 164 -8.00 0.67 -10.27
CA ASP A 164 -8.56 2.00 -10.50
C ASP A 164 -9.98 2.09 -9.92
N ARG A 165 -10.33 3.26 -9.36
CA ARG A 165 -11.54 3.45 -8.55
C ARG A 165 -12.80 3.77 -9.38
N ARG A 166 -12.81 3.45 -10.67
CA ARG A 166 -13.98 3.59 -11.55
C ARG A 166 -14.93 2.40 -11.36
N GLU A 167 -16.17 2.53 -11.82
CA GLU A 167 -17.17 1.44 -11.73
C GLU A 167 -16.74 0.18 -12.52
N ASN A 168 -16.12 0.37 -13.67
CA ASN A 168 -15.53 -0.71 -14.47
C ASN A 168 -14.02 -0.74 -14.22
N GLU A 169 -13.63 -1.24 -13.06
CA GLU A 169 -12.24 -1.28 -12.62
C GLU A 169 -11.36 -2.24 -13.43
N SER A 170 -10.06 -2.01 -13.34
CA SER A 170 -9.00 -2.89 -13.80
C SER A 170 -7.99 -3.11 -12.68
N LEU A 171 -7.24 -4.22 -12.78
CA LEU A 171 -6.13 -4.52 -11.88
C LEU A 171 -4.81 -4.21 -12.57
N TRP A 172 -3.93 -3.55 -11.83
CA TRP A 172 -2.66 -3.01 -12.29
C TRP A 172 -1.54 -3.47 -11.35
N PRO A 173 -0.88 -4.61 -11.61
CA PRO A 173 0.33 -4.98 -10.89
C PRO A 173 1.37 -3.85 -11.01
N GLN A 174 1.85 -3.32 -9.88
CA GLN A 174 2.64 -2.08 -9.82
C GLN A 174 3.84 -2.15 -10.78
N MET A 175 4.59 -3.26 -10.75
CA MET A 175 5.78 -3.45 -11.56
C MET A 175 5.50 -3.71 -13.05
N ASN A 176 4.29 -4.14 -13.41
CA ASN A 176 3.91 -4.35 -14.81
C ASN A 176 3.56 -3.02 -15.49
N ARG A 177 3.09 -2.03 -14.73
CA ARG A 177 2.75 -0.69 -15.24
C ARG A 177 1.66 -0.74 -16.33
N GLN A 178 0.82 -1.76 -16.28
CA GLN A 178 -0.21 -2.04 -17.28
C GLN A 178 -1.42 -2.68 -16.60
N ALA A 179 -2.62 -2.40 -17.11
CA ALA A 179 -3.82 -3.11 -16.74
C ALA A 179 -3.72 -4.55 -17.24
N ASN A 180 -3.70 -5.49 -16.30
CA ASN A 180 -3.58 -6.90 -16.62
C ASN A 180 -4.86 -7.68 -16.40
N CYS A 181 -5.91 -7.09 -15.80
CA CYS A 181 -7.25 -7.67 -15.72
C CYS A 181 -8.29 -6.54 -15.75
N GLY A 182 -9.52 -6.81 -16.18
CA GLY A 182 -10.62 -5.85 -16.15
C GLY A 182 -10.80 -5.02 -17.42
N ALA A 183 -11.40 -3.84 -17.28
CA ALA A 183 -11.89 -3.04 -18.41
C ALA A 183 -10.80 -2.52 -19.37
N ASP A 184 -9.63 -2.17 -18.84
CA ASP A 184 -8.56 -1.48 -19.56
C ASP A 184 -7.40 -2.39 -19.95
N VAL A 185 -7.59 -3.73 -19.94
CA VAL A 185 -6.53 -4.71 -20.24
C VAL A 185 -5.69 -4.31 -21.46
N GLY A 186 -4.37 -4.26 -21.27
CA GLY A 186 -3.40 -3.85 -22.28
C GLY A 186 -3.03 -2.36 -22.27
N THR A 187 -3.74 -1.53 -21.49
CA THR A 187 -3.41 -0.11 -21.31
C THR A 187 -2.21 0.02 -20.37
N SER A 188 -1.16 0.72 -20.81
CA SER A 188 0.04 0.99 -20.01
C SER A 188 0.01 2.37 -19.37
N LEU A 189 0.68 2.51 -18.22
CA LEU A 189 0.91 3.77 -17.52
C LEU A 189 2.33 4.25 -17.78
N ASP A 190 2.45 5.50 -18.19
CA ASP A 190 3.75 6.15 -18.31
C ASP A 190 4.30 6.46 -16.91
N MET A 191 5.59 6.19 -16.70
CA MET A 191 6.24 6.49 -15.44
C MET A 191 6.70 7.95 -15.39
N LEU A 192 6.54 8.58 -14.22
CA LEU A 192 7.23 9.80 -13.89
C LEU A 192 8.58 9.47 -13.23
N PRO A 193 9.64 10.23 -13.53
CA PRO A 193 10.92 10.05 -12.86
C PRO A 193 10.78 10.42 -11.38
N VAL A 194 11.35 9.57 -10.53
CA VAL A 194 11.40 9.77 -9.08
C VAL A 194 12.83 9.54 -8.58
N VAL A 195 13.20 10.21 -7.50
CA VAL A 195 14.45 9.96 -6.80
C VAL A 195 14.12 9.56 -5.36
N VAL A 196 14.72 8.48 -4.87
CA VAL A 196 14.57 8.06 -3.48
C VAL A 196 15.86 8.35 -2.73
N MET A 197 15.79 9.20 -1.71
CA MET A 197 16.93 9.57 -0.87
C MET A 197 16.49 9.93 0.55
N GLU A 198 17.45 10.18 1.42
CA GLU A 198 17.21 10.68 2.78
C GLU A 198 16.71 12.13 2.74
N TRP A 199 15.85 12.48 3.70
CA TRP A 199 15.18 13.78 3.76
C TRP A 199 16.15 14.97 3.86
N ASP A 200 17.20 14.83 4.66
CA ASP A 200 18.23 15.88 4.79
C ASP A 200 18.91 16.13 3.42
N HIS A 201 19.31 15.08 2.72
CA HIS A 201 19.92 15.22 1.39
C HIS A 201 18.95 15.82 0.37
N TRP A 202 17.65 15.49 0.43
CA TRP A 202 16.66 16.07 -0.46
C TRP A 202 16.48 17.57 -0.21
N THR A 203 16.37 17.99 1.04
CA THR A 203 16.17 19.40 1.41
C THR A 203 17.41 20.25 1.20
N ASP A 204 18.61 19.69 1.29
CA ASP A 204 19.86 20.36 0.90
C ASP A 204 19.86 20.76 -0.58
N ILE A 205 19.29 19.92 -1.45
CA ILE A 205 19.23 20.14 -2.90
C ILE A 205 17.99 20.95 -3.30
N HIS A 206 16.88 20.75 -2.58
CA HIS A 206 15.57 21.35 -2.86
C HIS A 206 14.98 22.05 -1.61
N PRO A 207 15.58 23.17 -1.15
CA PRO A 207 15.16 23.84 0.08
C PRO A 207 13.74 24.42 0.03
N ASP A 208 13.23 24.68 -1.19
CA ASP A 208 11.88 25.19 -1.44
C ASP A 208 10.85 24.06 -1.72
N THR A 209 11.23 22.79 -1.54
CA THR A 209 10.35 21.65 -1.79
C THR A 209 9.05 21.75 -1.01
N LYS A 210 7.97 21.21 -1.57
CA LYS A 210 6.81 20.81 -0.78
C LYS A 210 6.96 19.38 -0.30
N VAL A 211 6.35 19.07 0.83
CA VAL A 211 6.30 17.72 1.39
C VAL A 211 4.90 17.44 1.92
N LEU A 212 4.50 16.18 1.83
CA LEU A 212 3.23 15.73 2.37
C LEU A 212 3.22 15.86 3.91
N SER A 213 2.17 16.47 4.44
CA SER A 213 2.00 16.67 5.87
C SER A 213 1.51 15.39 6.56
N SER A 214 1.75 15.27 7.87
CA SER A 214 1.21 14.17 8.68
C SER A 214 -0.32 14.21 8.82
N ASN A 215 -0.98 15.31 8.45
CA ASN A 215 -2.43 15.46 8.54
C ASN A 215 -3.14 14.82 7.33
N THR A 216 -3.02 13.50 7.18
CA THR A 216 -3.64 12.79 6.05
C THR A 216 -5.13 12.52 6.23
N GLY A 217 -5.71 12.91 7.38
CA GLY A 217 -7.06 12.50 7.79
C GLY A 217 -7.13 11.09 8.41
N HIS A 218 -5.98 10.41 8.58
CA HIS A 218 -5.91 9.08 9.19
C HIS A 218 -5.09 9.09 10.49
N SER A 219 -5.60 8.40 11.52
CA SER A 219 -4.87 8.20 12.77
C SER A 219 -3.82 7.12 12.60
N ARG A 220 -2.58 7.53 12.31
CA ARG A 220 -1.39 6.68 12.15
C ARG A 220 -0.17 7.38 12.77
N ASN A 221 0.84 6.60 13.10
CA ASN A 221 2.14 7.13 13.50
C ASN A 221 3.05 7.15 12.27
N TYR A 222 3.35 8.32 11.72
CA TYR A 222 4.20 8.45 10.53
C TYR A 222 5.69 8.63 10.85
N THR A 223 6.12 8.45 12.09
CA THR A 223 7.56 8.40 12.42
C THR A 223 8.15 7.03 12.05
N ALA A 224 9.49 6.92 12.02
CA ALA A 224 10.17 5.63 11.84
C ALA A 224 9.69 4.52 12.81
N ARG A 225 9.24 4.87 14.02
CA ARG A 225 8.69 3.92 15.01
C ARG A 225 7.30 3.40 14.65
N GLY A 226 6.64 4.00 13.67
CA GLY A 226 5.31 3.63 13.21
C GLY A 226 5.28 2.58 12.11
N TYR A 227 6.44 2.11 11.63
CA TYR A 227 6.52 1.09 10.58
C TYR A 227 5.65 -0.15 10.93
N PRO A 228 4.66 -0.51 10.08
CA PRO A 228 3.62 -1.47 10.48
C PRO A 228 3.97 -2.94 10.17
N TYR A 229 5.17 -3.22 9.66
CA TYR A 229 5.60 -4.56 9.24
C TYR A 229 6.77 -5.10 10.08
N ASP A 230 6.80 -4.80 11.39
CA ASP A 230 7.84 -5.24 12.32
C ASP A 230 9.27 -4.96 11.81
N ASP A 231 10.11 -5.99 11.68
CA ASP A 231 11.47 -5.90 11.15
C ASP A 231 11.56 -6.31 9.67
N TYR A 232 10.44 -6.31 8.94
CA TYR A 232 10.39 -6.82 7.57
C TYR A 232 11.30 -6.04 6.61
N ASN A 233 11.49 -4.73 6.80
CA ASN A 233 12.40 -3.93 5.97
C ASN A 233 13.89 -4.16 6.31
N ASN A 234 14.22 -4.96 7.31
CA ASN A 234 15.60 -5.27 7.67
C ASN A 234 16.26 -6.12 6.57
N LYS A 235 17.38 -5.64 6.02
CA LYS A 235 18.14 -6.32 4.96
C LYS A 235 18.66 -7.72 5.35
N ASN A 236 18.80 -7.98 6.65
CA ASN A 236 19.25 -9.27 7.18
C ASN A 236 18.09 -10.21 7.55
N ASN A 237 16.85 -9.78 7.33
CA ASN A 237 15.66 -10.60 7.52
C ASN A 237 15.26 -11.21 6.18
N ASP A 238 15.63 -12.46 5.92
CA ASP A 238 15.37 -13.10 4.61
C ASP A 238 13.92 -13.59 4.44
N ARG A 239 13.06 -13.44 5.45
CA ARG A 239 11.65 -13.85 5.38
C ARG A 239 10.88 -12.96 4.40
N LEU A 240 10.19 -13.59 3.46
CA LEU A 240 9.14 -12.96 2.66
C LEU A 240 7.77 -13.31 3.24
N LEU A 241 6.79 -12.39 3.12
CA LEU A 241 5.43 -12.67 3.61
C LEU A 241 4.63 -13.52 2.63
N PHE A 242 4.85 -13.35 1.32
CA PHE A 242 4.12 -14.06 0.27
C PHE A 242 5.06 -14.59 -0.81
N GLU A 243 5.49 -15.84 -0.66
CA GLU A 243 6.45 -16.50 -1.56
C GLU A 243 5.72 -17.18 -2.74
N THR A 244 5.38 -16.39 -3.77
CA THR A 244 4.65 -16.90 -4.94
C THR A 244 5.52 -17.17 -6.16
N THR A 245 6.79 -16.77 -6.11
CA THR A 245 7.76 -16.97 -7.19
C THR A 245 9.12 -17.37 -6.61
N PRO A 246 9.85 -18.30 -7.27
CA PRO A 246 11.22 -18.63 -6.88
C PRO A 246 12.12 -17.38 -6.83
N ILE A 247 12.87 -17.23 -5.75
CA ILE A 247 13.86 -16.17 -5.58
C ILE A 247 15.17 -16.61 -6.23
N ASP A 248 15.87 -15.67 -6.86
CA ASP A 248 17.22 -15.86 -7.33
C ASP A 248 18.19 -15.92 -6.14
N ASP A 249 18.76 -17.10 -5.87
CA ASP A 249 19.61 -17.37 -4.72
C ASP A 249 21.03 -16.76 -4.81
N ARG A 250 21.35 -16.12 -5.94
CA ARG A 250 22.64 -15.44 -6.13
C ARG A 250 22.76 -14.17 -5.31
N ARG A 251 21.65 -13.59 -4.82
CA ARG A 251 21.61 -12.34 -4.06
C ARG A 251 20.66 -12.45 -2.85
N PRO A 252 20.88 -11.68 -1.77
CA PRO A 252 19.92 -11.63 -0.66
C PRO A 252 18.54 -11.12 -1.13
N PRO A 253 17.43 -11.66 -0.61
CA PRO A 253 16.08 -11.36 -1.08
C PRO A 253 15.63 -9.90 -0.85
N LYS A 254 16.31 -9.17 0.03
CA LYS A 254 16.01 -7.76 0.37
C LYS A 254 17.13 -6.79 -0.02
N GLU A 255 18.07 -7.23 -0.86
CA GLU A 255 19.04 -6.32 -1.47
C GLU A 255 18.32 -5.30 -2.35
N ARG A 256 18.61 -4.01 -2.16
CA ARG A 256 18.03 -2.95 -2.99
C ARG A 256 18.75 -2.90 -4.34
N VAL A 257 17.97 -2.72 -5.39
CA VAL A 257 18.48 -2.59 -6.76
C VAL A 257 17.85 -1.39 -7.46
N LEU A 258 18.60 -0.77 -8.38
CA LEU A 258 18.07 0.11 -9.40
C LEU A 258 17.62 -0.73 -10.59
N GLY A 259 16.31 -0.77 -10.84
CA GLY A 259 15.72 -1.41 -12.01
C GLY A 259 15.66 -0.45 -13.20
N ILE A 260 16.25 -0.83 -14.34
CA ILE A 260 16.18 -0.10 -15.60
C ILE A 260 15.45 -0.97 -16.64
N PRO A 261 14.22 -0.60 -17.06
CA PRO A 261 13.55 -1.25 -18.18
C PRO A 261 14.37 -1.10 -19.47
N VAL A 262 14.53 -2.19 -20.23
CA VAL A 262 15.27 -2.22 -21.52
C VAL A 262 14.40 -2.86 -22.60
N GLY A 263 13.73 -2.01 -23.39
CA GLY A 263 12.70 -2.47 -24.33
C GLY A 263 11.42 -2.88 -23.60
N ASP A 264 10.61 -3.73 -24.23
CA ASP A 264 9.26 -4.05 -23.74
C ASP A 264 9.22 -5.22 -22.75
N ASP A 265 10.21 -6.12 -22.79
CA ASP A 265 10.19 -7.41 -22.09
C ASP A 265 11.44 -7.71 -21.26
N ARG A 266 12.36 -6.76 -21.13
CA ARG A 266 13.61 -6.94 -20.36
C ARG A 266 13.83 -5.80 -19.38
N GLY A 267 14.64 -6.08 -18.37
CA GLY A 267 15.15 -5.09 -17.43
C GLY A 267 16.54 -5.46 -16.98
N LEU A 268 17.31 -4.45 -16.59
CA LEU A 268 18.56 -4.59 -15.87
C LEU A 268 18.30 -4.23 -14.40
N ALA A 269 18.95 -4.94 -13.48
CA ALA A 269 18.92 -4.65 -12.06
C ALA A 269 20.35 -4.43 -11.58
N PHE A 270 20.62 -3.24 -11.03
CA PHE A 270 21.93 -2.87 -10.49
C PHE A 270 21.85 -2.80 -8.97
N PRO A 271 22.53 -3.68 -8.21
CA PRO A 271 22.53 -3.62 -6.76
C PRO A 271 23.23 -2.35 -6.27
N PHE A 272 22.63 -1.67 -5.29
CA PHE A 272 23.20 -0.43 -4.74
C PHE A 272 24.53 -0.67 -4.01
N GLY A 273 24.71 -1.85 -3.39
CA GLY A 273 25.95 -2.22 -2.71
C GLY A 273 27.20 -2.33 -3.61
N GLU A 274 27.02 -2.21 -4.94
CA GLU A 274 28.13 -2.16 -5.91
C GLU A 274 28.21 -0.80 -6.64
N ALA A 275 27.37 0.17 -6.26
CA ALA A 275 27.39 1.53 -6.78
C ALA A 275 28.10 2.53 -5.84
N GLU A 276 28.64 2.05 -4.72
CA GLU A 276 29.39 2.82 -3.72
C GLU A 276 30.93 2.69 -3.87
N ASP A 277 31.42 2.03 -4.94
CA ASP A 277 32.85 1.93 -5.29
C ASP A 277 33.23 2.79 -6.52
#